data_AF-A0A3D4HR84-F1
#
_entry.id   AF-A0A3D4HR84-F1
#
_cell.length_a   1.000
_cell.length_b   1.000
_cell.length_c   1.000
_cell.angle_alpha   90.00
_cell.angle_beta   90.00
_cell.angle_gamma   90.00
#
_symmetry.space_group_name_H-M   'P 1'
#
loop_
_entity.id
_entity.type
_entity.pdbx_description
1 polymer ?
#
loop_
_entity_poly.entity_id
_entity_poly.type
_entity_poly.pdbx_seq_one_letter_code
_entity_poly.pdbx_strand_id
1 'polypeptide(L)'
;NVGNDENWTGHDLAAANWYGFGRISWDTTLTAEEIAKEWIQMTFSGDKKVIKNVTDILMNSWPAYEKYTSPLGIGWMVNPGHHYGPNVDGYEYDRWGTYHRADCKGIGVERGPAGTGYTLQYHEPNASMYEKIETCPEELLLFFHYVSYTHKLKSGKTLIQHIYDTHFEGVEDVETMIERWKALEGKIDSEAFERVMKRLDEQLASSKDWCDIVNSYFYRKSGIADAKNRTIY
;
A
#
# COMPACT_ATOMS: atom_id res chain seq x y z
N ASN A 1 -10.42 5.44 -14.63
CA ASN A 1 -9.69 4.14 -14.65
C ASN A 1 -10.36 3.18 -15.62
N VAL A 2 -10.65 3.61 -16.86
CA VAL A 2 -11.51 2.85 -17.80
C VAL A 2 -10.89 2.71 -19.18
N GLY A 3 -11.37 1.72 -19.92
CA GLY A 3 -10.99 1.44 -21.30
C GLY A 3 -12.12 0.73 -22.04
N ASN A 4 -11.73 -0.06 -23.04
CA ASN A 4 -12.63 -0.85 -23.88
C ASN A 4 -12.82 -2.30 -23.41
N ASP A 5 -12.31 -2.66 -22.23
CA ASP A 5 -12.63 -3.93 -21.56
C ASP A 5 -14.14 -4.01 -21.30
N GLU A 6 -14.74 -5.19 -21.36
CA GLU A 6 -16.20 -5.37 -21.19
C GLU A 6 -16.70 -4.89 -19.82
N ASN A 7 -15.88 -5.05 -18.78
CA ASN A 7 -16.15 -4.55 -17.43
C ASN A 7 -15.69 -3.09 -17.22
N TRP A 8 -15.21 -2.43 -18.28
CA TRP A 8 -14.66 -1.07 -18.34
C TRP A 8 -13.35 -0.84 -17.57
N THR A 9 -13.22 -1.39 -16.37
CA THR A 9 -12.15 -1.06 -15.43
C THR A 9 -11.03 -2.09 -15.36
N GLY A 10 -11.10 -3.17 -16.16
CA GLY A 10 -10.14 -4.27 -16.23
C GLY A 10 -10.15 -5.21 -15.00
N HIS A 11 -10.30 -4.65 -13.81
CA HIS A 11 -10.63 -5.34 -12.58
C HIS A 11 -12.05 -4.93 -12.14
N ASP A 12 -12.97 -5.88 -11.95
CA ASP A 12 -14.38 -5.59 -11.65
C ASP A 12 -14.54 -4.75 -10.36
N LEU A 13 -13.75 -5.04 -9.32
CA LEU A 13 -13.73 -4.24 -8.07
C LEU A 13 -13.18 -2.82 -8.25
N ALA A 14 -12.43 -2.53 -9.31
CA ALA A 14 -11.94 -1.17 -9.57
C ALA A 14 -13.06 -0.21 -10.04
N ALA A 15 -14.22 -0.74 -10.46
CA ALA A 15 -15.40 0.10 -10.69
C ALA A 15 -15.91 0.78 -9.41
N ALA A 16 -15.62 0.22 -8.23
CA ALA A 16 -15.88 0.87 -6.95
C ALA A 16 -15.11 2.21 -6.81
N ASN A 17 -13.90 2.30 -7.38
CA ASN A 17 -13.11 3.53 -7.36
C ASN A 17 -13.75 4.62 -8.24
N TRP A 18 -14.26 4.26 -9.42
CA TRP A 18 -14.96 5.22 -10.27
C TRP A 18 -16.24 5.70 -9.60
N TYR A 19 -17.05 4.78 -9.08
CA TYR A 19 -18.26 5.12 -8.33
C TYR A 19 -17.94 6.03 -7.14
N GLY A 20 -16.98 5.63 -6.31
CA GLY A 20 -16.59 6.38 -5.11
C GLY A 20 -16.02 7.76 -5.40
N PHE A 21 -15.25 7.92 -6.48
CA PHE A 21 -14.80 9.23 -6.94
C PHE A 21 -15.98 10.17 -7.21
N GLY A 22 -17.03 9.68 -7.88
CA GLY A 22 -18.25 10.47 -8.11
C GLY A 22 -18.97 10.83 -6.82
N ARG A 23 -19.10 9.87 -5.89
CA ARG A 23 -19.77 10.08 -4.61
C ARG A 23 -19.08 11.10 -3.72
N ILE A 24 -17.76 10.99 -3.56
CA ILE A 24 -16.97 11.93 -2.74
C ILE A 24 -16.92 13.32 -3.39
N SER A 25 -16.90 13.39 -4.73
CA SER A 25 -16.99 14.67 -5.44
C SER A 25 -18.33 15.38 -5.24
N TRP A 26 -19.39 14.61 -4.99
CA TRP A 26 -20.72 15.13 -4.69
C TRP A 26 -20.86 15.54 -3.22
N ASP A 27 -20.40 14.69 -2.31
CA ASP A 27 -20.45 14.93 -0.86
C ASP A 27 -19.21 14.35 -0.18
N THR A 28 -18.33 15.24 0.28
CA THR A 28 -17.06 14.88 0.93
C THR A 28 -17.23 14.39 2.37
N THR A 29 -18.45 14.37 2.91
CA THR A 29 -18.73 13.86 4.27
C THR A 29 -19.06 12.36 4.29
N LEU A 30 -19.29 11.76 3.12
CA LEU A 30 -19.57 10.33 2.99
C LEU A 30 -18.38 9.47 3.40
N THR A 31 -18.66 8.37 4.10
CA THR A 31 -17.63 7.39 4.47
C THR A 31 -17.35 6.41 3.33
N ALA A 32 -16.14 5.83 3.34
CA ALA A 32 -15.75 4.81 2.36
C ALA A 32 -16.65 3.56 2.45
N GLU A 33 -17.08 3.18 3.66
CA GLU A 33 -17.95 2.04 3.91
C GLU A 33 -19.37 2.24 3.39
N GLU A 34 -19.92 3.45 3.51
CA GLU A 34 -21.25 3.79 2.96
C GLU A 34 -21.23 3.68 1.43
N ILE A 35 -20.24 4.32 0.80
CA ILE A 35 -20.05 4.30 -0.65
C ILE A 35 -19.85 2.87 -1.16
N ALA A 36 -19.01 2.08 -0.50
CA ALA A 36 -18.76 0.70 -0.87
C ALA A 36 -20.03 -0.16 -0.80
N LYS A 37 -20.81 -0.03 0.28
CA LYS A 37 -22.06 -0.82 0.45
C LYS A 37 -23.09 -0.50 -0.62
N GLU A 38 -23.27 0.79 -0.95
CA GLU A 38 -24.16 1.19 -2.04
C GLU A 38 -23.72 0.57 -3.37
N TRP A 39 -22.44 0.71 -3.72
CA TRP A 39 -21.89 0.17 -4.97
C TRP A 39 -22.05 -1.35 -5.06
N ILE A 40 -21.79 -2.08 -3.97
CA ILE A 40 -21.92 -3.55 -3.92
C ILE A 40 -23.37 -3.98 -4.14
N GLN A 41 -24.34 -3.29 -3.54
CA GLN A 41 -25.76 -3.59 -3.70
C GLN A 41 -26.23 -3.38 -5.14
N MET A 42 -25.72 -2.35 -5.80
CA MET A 42 -26.05 -2.05 -7.20
C MET A 42 -25.35 -2.97 -8.19
N THR A 43 -24.14 -3.44 -7.86
CA THR A 43 -23.26 -4.16 -8.80
C THR A 43 -23.35 -5.67 -8.68
N PHE A 44 -23.42 -6.20 -7.46
CA PHE A 44 -23.39 -7.65 -7.22
C PHE A 44 -24.70 -8.18 -6.65
N SER A 45 -25.04 -7.80 -5.41
CA SER A 45 -26.18 -8.37 -4.70
C SER A 45 -26.48 -7.65 -3.40
N GLY A 46 -27.75 -7.71 -2.97
CA GLY A 46 -28.18 -7.37 -1.61
C GLY A 46 -27.90 -8.46 -0.56
N ASP A 47 -27.33 -9.61 -0.94
CA ASP A 47 -26.97 -10.68 0.01
C ASP A 47 -25.97 -10.19 1.06
N LYS A 48 -26.30 -10.41 2.34
CA LYS A 48 -25.49 -9.92 3.47
C LYS A 48 -24.06 -10.45 3.48
N LYS A 49 -23.82 -11.67 2.99
CA LYS A 49 -22.48 -12.26 2.91
C LYS A 49 -21.67 -11.58 1.80
N VAL A 50 -22.29 -11.31 0.65
CA VAL A 50 -21.66 -10.55 -0.45
C VAL A 50 -21.29 -9.15 0.02
N ILE A 51 -22.25 -8.39 0.57
CA ILE A 51 -21.99 -7.04 1.07
C ILE A 51 -20.84 -7.04 2.08
N LYS A 52 -20.88 -7.93 3.08
CA LYS A 52 -19.85 -8.01 4.11
C LYS A 52 -18.47 -8.32 3.52
N ASN A 53 -18.34 -9.40 2.76
CA ASN A 53 -17.03 -9.85 2.29
C ASN A 53 -16.44 -8.89 1.26
N VAL A 54 -17.24 -8.33 0.34
CA VAL A 54 -16.73 -7.38 -0.65
C VAL A 54 -16.39 -6.04 0.02
N THR A 55 -17.16 -5.58 1.00
CA THR A 55 -16.78 -4.39 1.80
C THR A 55 -15.47 -4.64 2.52
N ASP A 56 -15.32 -5.79 3.18
CA ASP A 56 -14.10 -6.16 3.89
C ASP A 56 -12.88 -6.18 2.93
N ILE A 57 -13.03 -6.72 1.71
CA ILE A 57 -11.97 -6.69 0.70
C ILE A 57 -11.62 -5.24 0.30
N LEU A 58 -12.62 -4.42 -0.04
CA LEU A 58 -12.39 -3.04 -0.49
C LEU A 58 -11.70 -2.20 0.59
N MET A 59 -12.15 -2.28 1.85
CA MET A 59 -11.58 -1.49 2.95
C MET A 59 -10.16 -1.92 3.34
N ASN A 60 -9.81 -3.19 3.14
CA ASN A 60 -8.46 -3.69 3.45
C ASN A 60 -7.51 -3.68 2.25
N SER A 61 -8.01 -3.43 1.03
CA SER A 61 -7.21 -3.49 -0.20
C SER A 61 -6.06 -2.48 -0.24
N TRP A 62 -6.31 -1.21 0.13
CA TRP A 62 -5.27 -0.18 0.15
C TRP A 62 -4.24 -0.43 1.26
N PRO A 63 -4.62 -0.67 2.54
CA PRO A 63 -3.66 -1.01 3.59
C PRO A 63 -2.82 -2.26 3.25
N ALA A 64 -3.41 -3.29 2.66
CA ALA A 64 -2.68 -4.48 2.22
C ALA A 64 -1.65 -4.13 1.13
N TYR A 65 -2.05 -3.35 0.11
CA TYR A 65 -1.15 -2.92 -0.95
C TYR A 65 0.00 -2.05 -0.43
N GLU A 66 -0.27 -1.13 0.50
CA GLU A 66 0.77 -0.32 1.15
C GLU A 66 1.76 -1.18 1.95
N LYS A 67 1.25 -2.15 2.73
CA LYS A 67 2.06 -3.02 3.59
C LYS A 67 3.20 -3.74 2.83
N TYR A 68 2.92 -4.27 1.64
CA TYR A 68 3.93 -4.97 0.84
C TYR A 68 4.65 -4.09 -0.18
N THR A 69 4.35 -2.79 -0.29
CA THR A 69 5.04 -1.91 -1.24
C THR A 69 6.03 -0.97 -0.55
N SER A 70 5.93 0.34 -0.78
CA SER A 70 6.92 1.29 -0.26
C SER A 70 6.60 1.64 1.21
N PRO A 71 7.54 1.51 2.15
CA PRO A 71 7.27 1.70 3.56
C PRO A 71 7.12 3.18 3.95
N LEU A 72 6.20 3.47 4.88
CA LEU A 72 6.14 4.71 5.66
C LEU A 72 6.24 6.01 4.82
N GLY A 73 5.54 6.02 3.70
CA GLY A 73 5.36 7.20 2.86
C GLY A 73 6.52 7.53 1.92
N ILE A 74 7.58 6.71 1.85
CA ILE A 74 8.74 7.01 0.98
C ILE A 74 8.40 7.00 -0.51
N GLY A 75 7.40 6.21 -0.90
CA GLY A 75 6.95 6.06 -2.29
C GLY A 75 7.95 5.31 -3.19
N TRP A 76 7.66 5.34 -4.50
CA TRP A 76 8.53 4.82 -5.56
C TRP A 76 8.75 3.31 -5.44
N MET A 77 10.01 2.84 -5.37
CA MET A 77 10.38 1.43 -5.34
C MET A 77 9.73 0.57 -6.45
N VAL A 78 9.37 1.17 -7.59
CA VAL A 78 8.71 0.51 -8.72
C VAL A 78 9.65 0.35 -9.91
N ASN A 79 9.38 -0.64 -10.75
CA ASN A 79 10.08 -0.78 -12.03
C ASN A 79 9.95 0.48 -12.91
N PRO A 80 11.06 0.98 -13.47
CA PRO A 80 11.01 2.11 -14.39
C PRO A 80 10.15 1.88 -15.63
N GLY A 81 9.48 2.93 -16.09
CA GLY A 81 8.68 2.95 -17.31
C GLY A 81 7.26 2.45 -17.07
N HIS A 82 7.06 1.15 -16.85
CA HIS A 82 5.72 0.57 -16.67
C HIS A 82 5.20 0.63 -15.23
N HIS A 83 6.06 0.99 -14.26
CA HIS A 83 5.71 1.27 -12.87
C HIS A 83 5.04 0.10 -12.11
N TYR A 84 5.15 -1.13 -12.63
CA TYR A 84 4.53 -2.31 -12.03
C TYR A 84 5.59 -3.27 -11.47
N GLY A 85 5.38 -3.70 -10.23
CA GLY A 85 6.29 -4.60 -9.53
C GLY A 85 7.46 -3.89 -8.85
N PRO A 86 8.14 -4.60 -7.92
CA PRO A 86 9.18 -4.05 -7.07
C PRO A 86 10.48 -3.79 -7.82
N ASN A 87 11.06 -2.62 -7.59
CA ASN A 87 12.43 -2.28 -7.93
C ASN A 87 12.89 -1.14 -7.01
N VAL A 88 13.50 -1.49 -5.88
CA VAL A 88 13.80 -0.53 -4.80
C VAL A 88 14.64 0.63 -5.34
N ASP A 89 15.77 0.33 -6.00
CA ASP A 89 16.65 1.35 -6.60
C ASP A 89 16.21 1.80 -8.01
N GLY A 90 15.00 1.43 -8.46
CA GLY A 90 14.57 1.58 -9.85
C GLY A 90 14.80 2.98 -10.43
N TYR A 91 14.51 4.02 -9.64
CA TYR A 91 14.75 5.42 -10.00
C TYR A 91 15.76 6.14 -9.08
N GLU A 92 16.43 5.44 -8.16
CA GLU A 92 17.25 6.05 -7.11
C GLU A 92 18.41 6.90 -7.66
N TYR A 93 18.89 6.58 -8.87
CA TYR A 93 19.96 7.30 -9.55
C TYR A 93 19.52 7.91 -10.89
N ASP A 94 18.20 7.95 -11.15
CA ASP A 94 17.64 8.54 -12.37
C ASP A 94 17.31 10.03 -12.16
N ARG A 95 17.05 10.77 -13.24
CA ARG A 95 16.88 12.23 -13.23
C ARG A 95 15.54 12.75 -12.68
N TRP A 96 14.65 11.87 -12.24
CA TRP A 96 13.24 12.23 -11.97
C TRP A 96 12.99 12.89 -10.62
N GLY A 97 13.99 12.94 -9.72
CA GLY A 97 13.82 13.56 -8.40
C GLY A 97 13.20 12.64 -7.34
N THR A 98 13.31 11.32 -7.52
CA THR A 98 12.48 10.31 -6.88
C THR A 98 13.33 9.36 -6.03
N TYR A 99 13.92 9.91 -4.98
CA TYR A 99 15.00 9.27 -4.23
C TYR A 99 14.55 8.88 -2.83
N HIS A 100 14.89 7.67 -2.39
CA HIS A 100 14.68 7.19 -1.03
C HIS A 100 15.94 7.26 -0.16
N ARG A 101 17.14 7.42 -0.75
CA ARG A 101 18.42 7.61 -0.05
C ARG A 101 18.78 6.47 0.91
N ALA A 102 18.49 5.23 0.53
CA ALA A 102 18.81 4.08 1.36
C ALA A 102 20.31 3.76 1.33
N ASP A 103 20.94 3.67 2.50
CA ASP A 103 22.33 3.25 2.68
C ASP A 103 22.43 2.12 3.71
N CYS A 104 23.61 1.85 4.26
CA CYS A 104 23.78 0.79 5.26
C CYS A 104 23.34 1.18 6.68
N LYS A 105 22.93 2.42 6.92
CA LYS A 105 22.54 2.96 8.22
C LYS A 105 21.04 3.26 8.30
N GLY A 106 20.44 3.72 7.21
CA GLY A 106 19.07 4.16 7.20
C GLY A 106 18.49 4.43 5.82
N ILE A 107 17.32 5.03 5.82
CA ILE A 107 16.54 5.39 4.63
C ILE A 107 15.70 6.63 4.95
N GLY A 108 15.31 7.37 3.91
CA GLY A 108 14.36 8.46 3.99
C GLY A 108 14.95 9.77 3.49
N VAL A 109 14.12 10.80 3.41
CA VAL A 109 14.54 12.10 2.87
C VAL A 109 14.36 13.17 3.93
N GLU A 110 15.47 13.84 4.30
CA GLU A 110 15.41 14.96 5.22
C GLU A 110 14.74 16.19 4.57
N ARG A 111 13.45 16.38 4.89
CA ARG A 111 12.59 17.43 4.34
C ARG A 111 12.31 18.56 5.33
N GLY A 112 12.86 18.49 6.55
CA GLY A 112 12.87 19.59 7.51
C GLY A 112 13.87 20.70 7.15
N PRO A 113 13.97 21.76 7.99
CA PRO A 113 14.88 22.89 7.77
C PRO A 113 16.37 22.52 7.69
N ALA A 114 16.76 21.38 8.28
CA ALA A 114 18.13 20.86 8.20
C ALA A 114 18.46 20.19 6.85
N GLY A 115 17.44 19.88 6.03
CA GLY A 115 17.60 19.31 4.70
C GLY A 115 17.02 20.23 3.63
N THR A 116 15.94 19.79 2.97
CA THR A 116 15.37 20.55 1.83
C THR A 116 14.45 21.71 2.25
N GLY A 117 14.01 21.75 3.52
CA GLY A 117 13.08 22.77 4.01
C GLY A 117 11.65 22.66 3.44
N TYR A 118 11.28 21.51 2.86
CA TYR A 118 9.94 21.31 2.30
C TYR A 118 8.82 21.44 3.34
N THR A 119 9.06 21.08 4.61
CA THR A 119 8.08 21.29 5.70
C THR A 119 7.67 22.76 5.85
N LEU A 120 8.55 23.71 5.50
CA LEU A 120 8.30 25.15 5.59
C LEU A 120 7.27 25.65 4.56
N GLN A 121 6.85 24.80 3.61
CA GLN A 121 5.78 25.12 2.66
C GLN A 121 4.38 24.97 3.27
N TYR A 122 4.26 24.24 4.38
CA TYR A 122 2.98 24.05 5.05
C TYR A 122 2.67 25.20 6.03
N HIS A 123 1.38 25.45 6.27
CA HIS A 123 0.95 26.27 7.40
C HIS A 123 1.05 25.50 8.72
N GLU A 124 1.11 26.23 9.84
CA GLU A 124 0.93 25.62 11.15
C GLU A 124 -0.51 25.10 11.33
N PRO A 125 -0.72 23.96 12.03
CA PRO A 125 0.27 23.20 12.80
C PRO A 125 1.08 22.16 11.99
N ASN A 126 0.82 22.03 10.68
CA ASN A 126 1.38 20.94 9.87
C ASN A 126 2.89 21.06 9.66
N ALA A 127 3.40 22.29 9.49
CA ALA A 127 4.83 22.53 9.36
C ALA A 127 5.60 21.95 10.57
N SER A 128 5.23 22.38 11.79
CA SER A 128 5.85 21.88 13.02
C SER A 128 5.58 20.39 13.27
N MET A 129 4.41 19.87 12.88
CA MET A 129 4.06 18.47 13.05
C MET A 129 4.95 17.55 12.20
N TYR A 130 5.15 17.89 10.92
CA TYR A 130 5.99 17.11 10.01
C TYR A 130 7.49 17.32 10.25
N GLU A 131 7.90 18.48 10.76
CA GLU A 131 9.31 18.79 11.05
C GLU A 131 9.92 17.96 12.18
N LYS A 132 9.12 17.53 13.16
CA LYS A 132 9.64 16.77 14.31
C LYS A 132 9.33 15.30 14.18
N ILE A 133 10.36 14.46 14.30
CA ILE A 133 10.22 13.01 14.20
C ILE A 133 9.22 12.45 15.23
N GLU A 134 9.14 13.06 16.42
CA GLU A 134 8.25 12.62 17.50
C GLU A 134 6.76 12.88 17.20
N THR A 135 6.46 13.92 16.41
CA THR A 135 5.10 14.31 16.07
C THR A 135 4.68 13.94 14.66
N CYS A 136 5.64 13.60 13.80
CA CYS A 136 5.36 13.17 12.44
C CYS A 136 4.49 11.89 12.48
N PRO A 137 3.39 11.83 11.69
CA PRO A 137 2.68 10.59 11.47
C PRO A 137 3.63 9.53 10.89
N GLU A 138 3.57 8.29 11.41
CA GLU A 138 4.56 7.27 11.06
C GLU A 138 4.41 6.83 9.59
N GLU A 139 3.18 6.83 9.08
CA GLU A 139 2.83 6.56 7.69
C GLU A 139 3.45 7.55 6.70
N LEU A 140 3.97 8.69 7.16
CA LEU A 140 4.70 9.68 6.35
C LEU A 140 6.15 9.90 6.82
N LEU A 141 6.63 9.08 7.76
CA LEU A 141 7.90 9.32 8.43
C LEU A 141 9.07 9.41 7.46
N LEU A 142 9.20 8.45 6.53
CA LEU A 142 10.33 8.41 5.59
C LEU A 142 10.19 9.46 4.48
N PHE A 143 8.97 9.93 4.25
CA PHE A 143 8.77 11.10 3.40
C PHE A 143 9.42 12.33 4.04
N PHE A 144 9.31 12.56 5.34
CA PHE A 144 9.83 13.78 5.95
C PHE A 144 11.23 13.68 6.55
N HIS A 145 11.67 12.48 6.92
CA HIS A 145 12.89 12.26 7.71
C HIS A 145 13.78 11.19 7.09
N TYR A 146 15.11 11.38 7.17
CA TYR A 146 16.06 10.27 7.05
C TYR A 146 16.20 9.61 8.42
N VAL A 147 15.94 8.29 8.50
CA VAL A 147 15.80 7.56 9.76
C VAL A 147 16.71 6.32 9.76
N SER A 148 17.41 6.12 10.88
CA SER A 148 18.23 4.91 11.09
C SER A 148 17.35 3.65 11.12
N TYR A 149 17.84 2.55 10.56
CA TYR A 149 17.15 1.25 10.60
C TYR A 149 16.84 0.76 12.02
N THR A 150 17.63 1.17 13.01
CA THR A 150 17.43 0.78 14.42
C THR A 150 16.51 1.73 15.19
N HIS A 151 16.03 2.81 14.57
CA HIS A 151 15.08 3.73 15.19
C HIS A 151 13.81 2.99 15.60
N LYS A 152 13.29 3.31 16.79
CA LYS A 152 12.11 2.66 17.36
C LYS A 152 10.86 3.44 17.00
N LEU A 153 9.97 2.78 16.25
CA LEU A 153 8.63 3.28 15.96
C LEU A 153 7.75 3.23 17.23
N LYS A 154 6.58 3.87 17.20
CA LYS A 154 5.57 3.87 18.26
C LYS A 154 5.11 2.46 18.63
N SER A 155 5.18 1.53 17.68
CA SER A 155 4.94 0.09 17.92
C SER A 155 6.01 -0.60 18.78
N GLY A 156 7.14 0.05 19.06
CA GLY A 156 8.32 -0.52 19.74
C GLY A 156 9.21 -1.38 18.82
N LYS A 157 8.78 -1.64 17.58
CA LYS A 157 9.60 -2.28 16.55
C LYS A 157 10.64 -1.30 16.00
N THR A 158 11.78 -1.82 15.55
CA THR A 158 12.71 -0.99 14.78
C THR A 158 12.15 -0.70 13.39
N LEU A 159 12.60 0.37 12.73
CA LEU A 159 12.22 0.67 11.35
C LEU A 159 12.42 -0.54 10.43
N ILE A 160 13.60 -1.18 10.49
CA ILE A 160 13.89 -2.35 9.65
C ILE A 160 12.97 -3.54 9.95
N GLN A 161 12.63 -3.76 11.23
CA GLN A 161 11.72 -4.84 11.59
C GLN A 161 10.29 -4.54 11.13
N HIS A 162 9.88 -3.28 11.15
CA HIS A 162 8.60 -2.87 10.61
C HIS A 162 8.52 -3.13 9.10
N ILE A 163 9.57 -2.77 8.34
CA ILE A 163 9.65 -3.08 6.91
C ILE A 163 9.46 -4.58 6.69
N TYR A 164 10.24 -5.44 7.36
CA TYR A 164 10.07 -6.89 7.22
C TYR A 164 8.64 -7.34 7.59
N ASP A 165 8.13 -6.89 8.73
CA ASP A 165 6.82 -7.29 9.21
C ASP A 165 5.70 -6.94 8.24
N THR A 166 5.62 -5.70 7.74
CA THR A 166 4.54 -5.31 6.84
C THR A 166 4.60 -6.05 5.52
N HIS A 167 5.79 -6.35 5.00
CA HIS A 167 5.93 -7.06 3.74
C HIS A 167 5.39 -8.49 3.82
N PHE A 168 5.66 -9.21 4.93
CA PHE A 168 5.04 -10.51 5.17
C PHE A 168 3.54 -10.39 5.46
N GLU A 169 3.14 -9.48 6.35
CA GLU A 169 1.74 -9.28 6.75
C GLU A 169 0.86 -8.86 5.56
N GLY A 170 1.40 -8.10 4.59
CA GLY A 170 0.69 -7.71 3.37
C GLY A 170 0.41 -8.89 2.44
N VAL A 171 1.28 -9.91 2.40
CA VAL A 171 1.01 -11.15 1.65
C VAL A 171 -0.14 -11.91 2.32
N GLU A 172 -0.11 -12.04 3.65
CA GLU A 172 -1.16 -12.70 4.44
C GLU A 172 -2.52 -12.00 4.30
N ASP A 173 -2.53 -10.67 4.19
CA ASP A 173 -3.75 -9.90 3.93
C ASP A 173 -4.34 -10.23 2.55
N VAL A 174 -3.52 -10.39 1.50
CA VAL A 174 -3.99 -10.79 0.17
C VAL A 174 -4.55 -12.21 0.17
N GLU A 175 -3.91 -13.15 0.87
CA GLU A 175 -4.45 -14.50 1.06
C GLU A 175 -5.81 -14.47 1.76
N THR A 176 -5.97 -13.61 2.77
CA THR A 176 -7.25 -13.40 3.45
C THR A 176 -8.32 -12.82 2.51
N MET A 177 -7.96 -11.89 1.63
CA MET A 177 -8.90 -11.34 0.62
C MET A 177 -9.35 -12.42 -0.37
N ILE A 178 -8.43 -13.30 -0.81
CA ILE A 178 -8.74 -14.44 -1.67
C ILE A 178 -9.76 -15.37 -1.02
N GLU A 179 -9.54 -15.77 0.25
CA GLU A 179 -10.46 -16.66 0.95
C GLU A 179 -11.84 -16.03 1.14
N ARG A 180 -11.90 -14.72 1.38
CA ARG A 180 -13.16 -13.97 1.45
C ARG A 180 -13.91 -13.94 0.13
N TRP A 181 -13.20 -13.78 -0.99
CA TRP A 181 -13.81 -13.80 -2.32
C TRP A 181 -14.28 -15.21 -2.69
N LYS A 182 -13.45 -16.24 -2.49
CA LYS A 182 -13.82 -17.65 -2.71
C LYS A 182 -15.11 -18.04 -1.99
N ALA A 183 -15.31 -17.54 -0.76
CA ALA A 183 -16.52 -17.80 0.01
C ALA A 183 -17.82 -17.23 -0.62
N LEU A 184 -17.74 -16.48 -1.72
CA LEU A 184 -18.85 -15.92 -2.48
C LEU A 184 -19.17 -16.71 -3.77
N GLU A 185 -18.49 -17.83 -4.01
CA GLU A 185 -18.78 -18.72 -5.15
C GLU A 185 -20.27 -19.11 -5.17
N GLY A 186 -20.89 -19.03 -6.35
CA GLY A 186 -22.33 -19.26 -6.55
C GLY A 186 -23.25 -18.16 -6.02
N LYS A 187 -22.72 -17.08 -5.42
CA LYS A 187 -23.48 -15.88 -5.00
C LYS A 187 -23.23 -14.64 -5.88
N ILE A 188 -22.22 -14.71 -6.72
CA ILE A 188 -21.84 -13.68 -7.71
C ILE A 188 -21.92 -14.34 -9.08
N ASP A 189 -22.24 -13.55 -10.11
CA ASP A 189 -22.14 -13.96 -11.51
C ASP A 189 -20.79 -14.64 -11.79
N SER A 190 -20.81 -15.77 -12.50
CA SER A 190 -19.62 -16.62 -12.66
C SER A 190 -18.49 -15.90 -13.39
N GLU A 191 -18.79 -15.07 -14.39
CA GLU A 191 -17.75 -14.38 -15.15
C GLU A 191 -17.09 -13.30 -14.29
N ALA A 192 -17.87 -12.53 -13.53
CA ALA A 192 -17.34 -11.54 -12.59
C ALA A 192 -16.53 -12.21 -11.47
N PHE A 193 -17.02 -13.34 -10.94
CA PHE A 193 -16.33 -14.12 -9.93
C PHE A 193 -14.95 -14.58 -10.41
N GLU A 194 -14.88 -15.20 -11.59
CA GLU A 194 -13.65 -15.72 -12.19
C GLU A 194 -12.65 -14.60 -12.54
N ARG A 195 -13.12 -13.48 -13.12
CA ARG A 195 -12.25 -12.33 -13.42
C ARG A 195 -11.60 -11.77 -12.16
N VAL A 196 -12.36 -11.59 -11.08
CA VAL A 196 -11.81 -11.10 -9.81
C VAL A 196 -10.86 -12.12 -9.20
N MET A 197 -11.21 -13.41 -9.19
CA MET A 197 -10.30 -14.46 -8.71
C MET A 197 -8.95 -14.43 -9.42
N LYS A 198 -8.95 -14.35 -10.74
CA LYS A 198 -7.71 -14.26 -11.53
C LYS A 198 -6.85 -13.06 -11.14
N ARG A 199 -7.47 -11.89 -10.92
CA ARG A 199 -6.75 -10.67 -10.48
C ARG A 199 -6.20 -10.79 -9.07
N LEU A 200 -6.92 -11.44 -8.16
CA LEU A 200 -6.43 -11.70 -6.80
C LEU A 200 -5.26 -12.69 -6.80
N ASP A 201 -5.28 -13.71 -7.66
CA ASP A 201 -4.15 -14.63 -7.83
C ASP A 201 -2.91 -13.91 -8.40
N GLU A 202 -3.10 -13.04 -9.40
CA GLU A 202 -2.05 -12.15 -9.91
C GLU A 202 -1.50 -11.22 -8.80
N GLN A 203 -2.39 -10.67 -7.96
CA GLN A 203 -2.00 -9.84 -6.83
C GLN A 203 -1.19 -10.62 -5.78
N LEU A 204 -1.55 -11.87 -5.50
CA LEU A 204 -0.82 -12.72 -4.55
C LEU A 204 0.59 -13.06 -5.06
N ALA A 205 0.74 -13.35 -6.35
CA ALA A 205 2.06 -13.55 -6.94
C ALA A 205 2.89 -12.26 -6.83
N SER A 206 2.30 -11.12 -7.18
CA SER A 206 2.97 -9.82 -7.09
C SER A 206 3.35 -9.42 -5.66
N SER A 207 2.48 -9.65 -4.67
CA SER A 207 2.78 -9.31 -3.27
C SER A 207 3.93 -10.14 -2.71
N LYS A 208 4.09 -11.40 -3.16
CA LYS A 208 5.25 -12.24 -2.82
C LYS A 208 6.53 -11.71 -3.44
N ASP A 209 6.52 -11.34 -4.72
CA ASP A 209 7.68 -10.72 -5.37
C ASP A 209 8.10 -9.43 -4.64
N TRP A 210 7.14 -8.58 -4.31
CA TRP A 210 7.36 -7.37 -3.54
C TRP A 210 7.96 -7.65 -2.16
N CYS A 211 7.39 -8.60 -1.42
CA CYS A 211 7.89 -9.00 -0.11
C CYS A 211 9.34 -9.47 -0.18
N ASP A 212 9.64 -10.41 -1.07
CA ASP A 212 10.97 -11.01 -1.17
C ASP A 212 12.01 -9.99 -1.65
N ILE A 213 11.70 -9.20 -2.67
CA ILE A 213 12.66 -8.24 -3.24
C ILE A 213 12.97 -7.11 -2.25
N VAL A 214 11.95 -6.54 -1.60
CA VAL A 214 12.16 -5.44 -0.66
C VAL A 214 12.87 -5.93 0.60
N ASN A 215 12.46 -7.07 1.17
CA ASN A 215 13.11 -7.63 2.36
C ASN A 215 14.57 -8.00 2.07
N SER A 216 14.84 -8.63 0.93
CA SER A 216 16.20 -9.00 0.53
C SER A 216 17.08 -7.77 0.29
N TYR A 217 16.54 -6.73 -0.34
CA TYR A 217 17.24 -5.45 -0.54
C TYR A 217 17.65 -4.84 0.81
N PHE A 218 16.70 -4.69 1.74
CA PHE A 218 16.97 -4.06 3.02
C PHE A 218 17.82 -4.91 3.96
N TYR A 219 17.74 -6.24 3.86
CA TYR A 219 18.67 -7.14 4.55
C TYR A 219 20.10 -6.93 4.05
N ARG A 220 20.31 -6.91 2.72
CA ARG A 220 21.63 -6.70 2.10
C ARG A 220 22.23 -5.33 2.42
N LYS A 221 21.39 -4.29 2.50
CA LYS A 221 21.82 -2.93 2.91
C LYS A 221 22.16 -2.85 4.40
N SER A 222 21.25 -3.28 5.25
CA SER A 222 21.34 -3.04 6.71
C SER A 222 22.20 -4.07 7.45
N GLY A 223 22.28 -5.31 6.96
CA GLY A 223 22.89 -6.45 7.66
C GLY A 223 22.10 -6.92 8.89
N ILE A 224 20.87 -6.43 9.11
CA ILE A 224 20.04 -6.73 10.28
C ILE A 224 19.07 -7.87 9.93
N ALA A 225 19.16 -8.99 10.64
CA ALA A 225 18.29 -10.14 10.45
C ALA A 225 16.84 -9.89 10.92
N ASP A 226 15.88 -10.60 10.33
CA ASP A 226 14.49 -10.61 10.79
C ASP A 226 14.37 -11.22 12.19
N ALA A 227 13.77 -10.48 13.13
CA ALA A 227 13.61 -10.93 14.52
C ALA A 227 12.71 -12.17 14.66
N LYS A 228 11.85 -12.45 13.66
CA LYS A 228 11.00 -13.64 13.63
C LYS A 228 11.62 -14.82 12.87
N ASN A 229 12.84 -14.69 12.36
CA ASN A 229 13.56 -15.71 11.58
C ASN A 229 12.74 -16.26 10.39
N ARG A 230 11.92 -15.42 9.75
CA ARG A 230 11.30 -15.78 8.46
C ARG A 230 12.34 -15.76 7.35
N THR A 231 12.04 -16.43 6.25
CA THR A 231 12.95 -16.54 5.11
C THR A 231 13.11 -15.18 4.41
N ILE A 232 14.35 -14.69 4.33
CA ILE A 232 14.76 -13.58 3.47
C ILE A 232 15.90 -14.11 2.58
N TYR A 233 15.85 -13.85 1.26
CA TYR A 233 16.69 -14.51 0.24
C TYR A 233 17.98 -13.76 -0.14
#